data_AF-A0A3C1BL44-F1
#
_entry.id   AF-A0A3C1BL44-F1
#
_cell.length_a   1.000
_cell.length_b   1.000
_cell.length_c   1.000
_cell.angle_alpha   90.00
_cell.angle_beta   90.00
_cell.angle_gamma   90.00
#
_symmetry.space_group_name_H-M   'P 1'
#
loop_
_entity.id
_entity.type
_entity.pdbx_description
1 polymer ?
#
loop_
_entity_poly.entity_id
_entity_poly.type
_entity_poly.pdbx_seq_one_letter_code
_entity_poly.pdbx_strand_id
1 'polypeptide(L)'
;DKSRHNLSVIRAGEYEGFFEKIKLPKWNPDFGPLEYDAKRGATVIGARDFLIAYNVNLNTTSTRRANSIAFDVREAGRVLREGDPTNGKIITDEHGKPKSVPGSLKSVKAIGWFIEEYGIAQISMNLTNIEITPLHIAFDEVCAKAAERGMRVTGSELVGLVPLKSMLDAGKYFLLKQQRSVGVSEKELIRIAILSMGLSELAPFKPEERIIEYLLKDKASSKLVSMSLADFADETASESPAPGGGSISAYIGSLGAALATMVANLSSHKKGWDDRWEEFSNRAEKGQQYKDELLKLVDLDTAAFNKIMESFNLPKGTDEEKTARTEAIQAATKYAIEIPFKVMQAAYNSLSVIKAMTETGNPNSISDVGVAALCARSAVIGAFMNVKINASGFKDKTFTDAIIAEGNELEAKAIALEKEIIGLVNGKIV
;
A
#
# COMPACT_ATOMS: atom_id res chain seq x y z
N ASP A 1 -21.71 -2.52 23.61
CA ASP A 1 -22.17 -1.26 24.24
C ASP A 1 -21.40 -0.08 23.65
N LYS A 2 -22.08 0.90 23.01
CA LYS A 2 -21.41 2.08 22.42
C LYS A 2 -20.76 2.98 23.47
N SER A 3 -21.18 2.91 24.74
CA SER A 3 -20.62 3.70 25.84
C SER A 3 -19.19 3.28 26.23
N ARG A 4 -18.77 2.08 25.82
CA ARG A 4 -17.44 1.50 26.09
C ARG A 4 -16.48 1.54 24.91
N HIS A 5 -16.87 2.17 23.80
CA HIS A 5 -16.02 2.23 22.60
C HIS A 5 -14.74 3.07 22.80
N ASN A 6 -14.80 4.09 23.67
CA ASN A 6 -13.65 4.95 23.96
C ASN A 6 -12.90 4.46 25.20
N LEU A 7 -11.66 4.01 25.00
CA LEU A 7 -10.78 3.53 26.07
C LEU A 7 -10.62 4.54 27.21
N SER A 8 -10.64 5.86 26.94
CA SER A 8 -10.52 6.88 27.99
C SER A 8 -11.71 6.89 28.96
N VAL A 9 -12.91 6.49 28.50
CA VAL A 9 -14.10 6.39 29.33
C VAL A 9 -13.96 5.18 30.28
N ILE A 10 -13.51 4.03 29.73
CA ILE A 10 -13.26 2.82 30.53
C ILE A 10 -12.18 3.12 31.59
N ARG A 11 -11.06 3.72 31.18
CA ARG A 11 -9.91 4.02 32.05
C ARG A 11 -10.08 5.24 32.97
N ALA A 12 -11.19 5.96 32.93
CA ALA A 12 -11.36 7.16 33.76
C ALA A 12 -11.24 6.81 35.27
N GLY A 13 -10.43 7.56 36.01
CA GLY A 13 -10.10 7.25 37.40
C GLY A 13 -8.96 6.24 37.58
N GLU A 14 -8.40 5.73 36.47
CA GLU A 14 -7.22 4.84 36.45
C GLU A 14 -7.36 3.62 37.37
N TYR A 15 -6.31 3.26 38.09
CA TYR A 15 -6.28 2.06 38.93
C TYR A 15 -7.13 2.26 40.20
N GLU A 16 -7.08 3.43 40.82
CA GLU A 16 -7.81 3.74 42.04
C GLU A 16 -9.33 3.78 41.79
N GLY A 17 -9.74 4.38 40.68
CA GLY A 17 -11.14 4.50 40.28
C GLY A 17 -11.77 3.18 39.82
N PHE A 18 -10.96 2.18 39.45
CA PHE A 18 -11.44 0.86 39.05
C PHE A 18 -12.22 0.17 40.17
N PHE A 19 -11.72 0.20 41.41
CA PHE A 19 -12.34 -0.51 42.55
C PHE A 19 -13.71 0.03 42.92
N GLU A 20 -13.98 1.31 42.65
CA GLU A 20 -15.31 1.90 42.80
C GLU A 20 -16.19 1.68 41.58
N LYS A 21 -15.60 1.73 40.37
CA LYS A 21 -16.34 1.51 39.12
C LYS A 21 -16.91 0.10 39.05
N ILE A 22 -16.11 -0.95 39.33
CA ILE A 22 -16.52 -2.34 39.15
C ILE A 22 -17.70 -2.75 40.05
N LYS A 23 -17.95 -2.03 41.17
CA LYS A 23 -19.12 -2.23 42.04
C LYS A 23 -20.44 -1.83 41.38
N LEU A 24 -20.39 -0.98 40.35
CA LEU A 24 -21.58 -0.42 39.72
C LEU A 24 -22.10 -1.39 38.64
N PRO A 25 -23.41 -1.74 38.62
CA PRO A 25 -23.96 -2.70 37.64
C PRO A 25 -23.66 -2.35 36.17
N LYS A 26 -23.59 -1.05 35.85
CA LYS A 26 -23.25 -0.54 34.51
C LYS A 26 -21.82 -0.84 34.06
N TRP A 27 -20.93 -1.15 35.00
CA TRP A 27 -19.49 -1.39 34.80
C TRP A 27 -19.09 -2.86 34.94
N ASN A 28 -20.06 -3.79 34.96
CA ASN A 28 -19.77 -5.22 34.89
C ASN A 28 -18.82 -5.54 33.71
N PRO A 29 -17.77 -6.36 33.90
CA PRO A 29 -16.88 -6.75 32.82
C PRO A 29 -17.64 -7.44 31.68
N ASP A 30 -17.25 -7.16 30.44
CA ASP A 30 -17.79 -7.87 29.28
C ASP A 30 -17.29 -9.34 29.24
N PHE A 31 -16.13 -9.61 29.86
CA PHE A 31 -15.57 -10.93 30.06
C PHE A 31 -14.76 -10.99 31.36
N GLY A 32 -14.68 -12.19 31.96
CA GLY A 32 -13.98 -12.43 33.21
C GLY A 32 -14.86 -12.22 34.46
N PRO A 33 -14.35 -12.62 35.64
CA PRO A 33 -15.12 -12.56 36.88
C PRO A 33 -15.27 -11.13 37.39
N LEU A 34 -16.35 -10.86 38.13
CA LEU A 34 -16.56 -9.62 38.88
C LEU A 34 -15.76 -9.65 40.19
N GLU A 35 -14.43 -9.71 40.07
CA GLU A 35 -13.50 -9.86 41.19
C GLU A 35 -12.63 -8.62 41.40
N TYR A 36 -12.31 -8.36 42.66
CA TYR A 36 -11.45 -7.26 43.09
C TYR A 36 -10.00 -7.75 43.23
N ASP A 37 -9.28 -7.85 42.11
CA ASP A 37 -7.86 -8.20 42.16
C ASP A 37 -7.01 -6.94 42.36
N ALA A 38 -6.65 -6.67 43.62
CA ALA A 38 -5.79 -5.54 43.96
C ALA A 38 -4.40 -5.61 43.31
N LYS A 39 -3.89 -6.79 42.93
CA LYS A 39 -2.57 -6.88 42.29
C LYS A 39 -2.63 -6.57 40.80
N ARG A 40 -3.73 -6.95 40.13
CA ARG A 40 -3.83 -6.94 38.67
C ARG A 40 -4.72 -5.84 38.11
N GLY A 41 -5.70 -5.35 38.86
CA GLY A 41 -6.73 -4.44 38.35
C GLY A 41 -7.56 -5.10 37.26
N ALA A 42 -7.80 -4.36 36.16
CA ALA A 42 -8.52 -4.87 34.99
C ALA A 42 -7.69 -4.73 33.71
N THR A 43 -7.89 -5.69 32.80
CA THR A 43 -7.32 -5.65 31.45
C THR A 43 -8.40 -5.29 30.43
N VAL A 44 -8.08 -4.40 29.51
CA VAL A 44 -8.96 -4.06 28.39
C VAL A 44 -8.35 -4.60 27.11
N ILE A 45 -9.09 -5.47 26.42
CA ILE A 45 -8.75 -5.97 25.09
C ILE A 45 -9.69 -5.27 24.10
N GLY A 46 -9.15 -4.85 22.96
CA GLY A 46 -9.95 -4.25 21.90
C GLY A 46 -9.21 -4.22 20.58
N ALA A 47 -9.96 -4.02 19.51
CA ALA A 47 -9.46 -3.75 18.18
C ALA A 47 -9.84 -2.32 17.79
N ARG A 48 -8.96 -1.65 17.05
CA ARG A 48 -9.18 -0.32 16.50
C ARG A 48 -8.43 -0.18 15.18
N ASP A 49 -8.78 0.83 14.41
CA ASP A 49 -7.98 1.24 13.27
C ASP A 49 -6.57 1.66 13.70
N PHE A 50 -5.65 1.64 12.73
CA PHE A 50 -4.29 2.12 12.95
C PHE A 50 -4.30 3.57 13.44
N LEU A 51 -3.56 3.78 14.53
CA LEU A 51 -3.26 5.12 15.03
C LEU A 51 -1.86 5.49 14.60
N ILE A 52 -1.71 6.64 13.95
CA ILE A 52 -0.40 7.23 13.63
C ILE A 52 -0.16 8.41 14.58
N ALA A 53 0.95 8.35 15.32
CA ALA A 53 1.48 9.50 16.04
C ALA A 53 2.35 10.32 15.08
N TYR A 54 1.97 11.57 14.88
CA TYR A 54 2.53 12.43 13.84
C TYR A 54 2.72 13.84 14.37
N ASN A 55 3.92 14.38 14.25
CA ASN A 55 4.24 15.72 14.69
C ASN A 55 4.56 16.61 13.48
N VAL A 56 4.10 17.86 13.48
CA VAL A 56 4.42 18.85 12.44
C VAL A 56 5.23 20.00 13.05
N ASN A 57 6.40 20.27 12.48
CA ASN A 57 7.41 21.17 13.04
C ASN A 57 7.14 22.61 12.63
N LEU A 58 7.25 23.55 13.57
CA LEU A 58 7.02 24.97 13.32
C LEU A 58 8.30 25.78 13.54
N ASN A 59 8.45 26.86 12.78
CA ASN A 59 9.52 27.84 12.94
C ASN A 59 9.34 28.78 14.15
N THR A 60 8.88 28.26 15.29
CA THR A 60 8.63 29.03 16.51
C THR A 60 8.92 28.21 17.75
N THR A 61 9.25 28.86 18.87
CA THR A 61 9.34 28.24 20.20
C THR A 61 8.04 28.37 21.00
N SER A 62 7.05 29.11 20.47
CA SER A 62 5.84 29.45 21.21
C SER A 62 4.82 28.32 21.21
N THR A 63 4.75 27.58 22.33
CA THR A 63 3.69 26.57 22.58
C THR A 63 2.28 27.16 22.47
N ARG A 64 2.09 28.43 22.84
CA ARG A 64 0.80 29.13 22.72
C ARG A 64 0.36 29.27 21.26
N ARG A 65 1.29 29.60 20.36
CA ARG A 65 1.00 29.70 18.92
C ARG A 65 0.78 28.32 18.30
N ALA A 66 1.58 27.33 18.69
CA ALA A 66 1.39 25.94 18.29
C ALA A 66 0.01 25.42 18.73
N ASN A 67 -0.39 25.63 19.99
CA ASN A 67 -1.71 25.25 20.48
C ASN A 67 -2.85 25.93 19.73
N SER A 68 -2.63 27.17 19.28
CA SER A 68 -3.62 27.85 18.46
C SER A 68 -3.86 27.08 17.16
N ILE A 69 -2.84 26.65 16.42
CA ILE A 69 -3.04 25.80 15.22
C ILE A 69 -3.65 24.45 15.60
N ALA A 70 -3.15 23.81 16.67
CA ALA A 70 -3.65 22.51 17.11
C ALA A 70 -5.17 22.54 17.36
N PHE A 71 -5.69 23.63 17.90
CA PHE A 71 -7.14 23.80 18.11
C PHE A 71 -7.92 24.09 16.81
N ASP A 72 -7.27 24.66 15.78
CA ASP A 72 -7.91 24.86 14.48
C ASP A 72 -8.05 23.53 13.73
N VAL A 73 -7.09 22.61 13.88
CA VAL A 73 -7.07 21.35 13.11
C VAL A 73 -7.71 20.17 13.83
N ARG A 74 -7.61 20.06 15.17
CA ARG A 74 -8.13 18.88 15.89
C ARG A 74 -9.66 18.84 15.92
N GLU A 75 -10.22 17.65 15.91
CA GLU A 75 -11.68 17.44 15.85
C GLU A 75 -12.43 18.12 17.01
N ALA A 76 -11.89 18.03 18.23
CA ALA A 76 -12.48 18.67 19.41
C ALA A 76 -12.54 20.21 19.32
N GLY A 77 -11.66 20.78 18.48
CA GLY A 77 -11.59 22.20 18.18
C GLY A 77 -11.30 23.11 19.38
N ARG A 78 -11.95 24.28 19.38
CA ARG A 78 -11.83 25.36 20.37
C ARG A 78 -13.05 25.41 21.28
N VAL A 79 -12.81 25.54 22.58
CA VAL A 79 -13.89 25.82 23.55
C VAL A 79 -14.34 27.26 23.36
N LEU A 80 -15.66 27.48 23.29
CA LEU A 80 -16.25 28.81 23.19
C LEU A 80 -16.15 29.54 24.52
N ARG A 81 -15.76 30.82 24.43
CA ARG A 81 -15.63 31.73 25.57
C ARG A 81 -16.37 33.03 25.28
N GLU A 82 -16.93 33.62 26.33
CA GLU A 82 -17.64 34.89 26.28
C GLU A 82 -16.65 36.07 26.26
N GLY A 83 -16.79 36.97 25.29
CA GLY A 83 -15.90 38.12 25.12
C GLY A 83 -14.52 37.71 24.58
N ASP A 84 -13.49 37.66 25.44
CA ASP A 84 -12.13 37.28 25.06
C ASP A 84 -12.06 35.79 24.68
N PRO A 85 -11.69 35.43 23.43
CA PRO A 85 -11.62 34.04 22.98
C PRO A 85 -10.62 33.16 23.75
N THR A 86 -9.70 33.76 24.51
CA THR A 86 -8.64 33.08 25.26
C THR A 86 -8.95 33.02 26.75
N ASN A 87 -9.36 34.16 27.35
CA ASN A 87 -9.51 34.30 28.80
C ASN A 87 -10.97 34.42 29.27
N GLY A 88 -11.92 34.57 28.34
CA GLY A 88 -13.33 34.73 28.64
C GLY A 88 -13.94 33.53 29.36
N LYS A 89 -15.11 33.75 29.99
CA LYS A 89 -15.84 32.68 30.68
C LYS A 89 -16.31 31.62 29.67
N ILE A 90 -16.15 30.34 30.01
CA ILE A 90 -16.55 29.24 29.12
C ILE A 90 -18.07 29.26 28.92
N ILE A 91 -18.50 29.21 27.66
CA ILE A 91 -19.91 29.08 27.30
C ILE A 91 -20.28 27.59 27.41
N THR A 92 -21.26 27.29 28.25
CA THR A 92 -21.78 25.93 28.46
C THR A 92 -23.11 25.72 27.73
N ASP A 93 -23.41 24.47 27.37
CA ASP A 93 -24.72 24.06 26.87
C ASP A 93 -25.76 23.91 28.01
N GLU A 94 -26.99 23.53 27.64
CA GLU A 94 -28.14 23.31 28.54
C GLU A 94 -27.88 22.21 29.60
N HIS A 95 -26.83 21.41 29.44
CA HIS A 95 -26.44 20.35 30.36
C HIS A 95 -25.15 20.68 31.14
N GLY A 96 -24.67 21.93 31.06
CA GLY A 96 -23.48 22.40 31.77
C GLY A 96 -22.16 21.96 31.13
N LYS A 97 -22.16 21.40 29.93
CA LYS A 97 -20.95 20.96 29.22
C LYS A 97 -20.39 22.11 28.36
N PRO A 98 -19.06 22.30 28.29
CA PRO A 98 -18.47 23.33 27.45
C PRO A 98 -18.87 23.18 25.97
N LYS A 99 -19.38 24.26 25.37
CA LYS A 99 -19.66 24.31 23.94
C LYS A 99 -18.36 24.54 23.18
N SER A 100 -18.12 23.79 22.12
CA SER A 100 -16.91 23.94 21.28
C SER A 100 -17.25 24.17 19.82
N VAL A 101 -16.38 24.90 19.14
CA VAL A 101 -16.33 24.98 17.67
C VAL A 101 -15.35 23.91 17.21
N PRO A 102 -15.79 22.89 16.45
CA PRO A 102 -14.92 21.82 15.99
C PRO A 102 -13.82 22.35 15.06
N GLY A 103 -12.67 21.68 15.06
CA GLY A 103 -11.61 21.96 14.09
C GLY A 103 -11.91 21.40 12.71
N SER A 104 -11.01 21.66 11.77
CA SER A 104 -11.16 21.29 10.36
C SER A 104 -11.01 19.78 10.10
N LEU A 105 -10.18 19.06 10.86
CA LEU A 105 -9.94 17.63 10.65
C LEU A 105 -10.80 16.75 11.56
N LYS A 106 -11.27 15.63 11.02
CA LYS A 106 -12.03 14.59 11.74
C LYS A 106 -11.10 13.48 12.19
N SER A 107 -11.43 12.78 13.28
CA SER A 107 -10.57 11.70 13.81
C SER A 107 -9.11 12.12 14.07
N VAL A 108 -8.91 13.37 14.47
CA VAL A 108 -7.60 13.94 14.81
C VAL A 108 -7.63 14.54 16.21
N LYS A 109 -6.66 14.15 17.02
CA LYS A 109 -6.33 14.82 18.28
C LYS A 109 -5.02 15.56 18.09
N ALA A 110 -4.93 16.80 18.53
CA ALA A 110 -3.68 17.57 18.45
C ALA A 110 -3.49 18.49 19.67
N ILE A 111 -2.22 18.77 19.96
CA ILE A 111 -1.77 19.72 20.97
C ILE A 111 -0.51 20.43 20.49
N GLY A 112 -0.31 21.69 20.90
CA GLY A 112 0.96 22.37 20.73
C GLY A 112 1.97 21.92 21.78
N TRP A 113 3.13 21.43 21.35
CA TRP A 113 4.18 20.90 22.20
C TRP A 113 5.51 21.61 21.91
N PHE A 114 6.39 21.74 22.90
CA PHE A 114 7.75 22.25 22.69
C PHE A 114 8.75 21.12 22.93
N ILE A 115 9.62 20.87 21.95
CA ILE A 115 10.70 19.90 22.10
C ILE A 115 11.96 20.65 22.47
N GLU A 116 12.40 20.47 23.71
CA GLU A 116 13.62 21.09 24.24
C GLU A 116 14.88 20.68 23.46
N GLU A 117 14.99 19.41 23.07
CA GLU A 117 16.13 18.85 22.33
C GLU A 117 16.42 19.58 21.01
N TYR A 118 15.37 19.99 20.30
CA TYR A 118 15.48 20.68 19.00
C TYR A 118 15.21 22.18 19.09
N GLY A 119 14.80 22.68 20.25
CA GLY A 119 14.50 24.10 20.45
C GLY A 119 13.33 24.63 19.60
N ILE A 120 12.39 23.76 19.22
CA ILE A 120 11.24 24.13 18.36
C ILE A 120 9.91 23.70 18.97
N ALA A 121 8.84 24.39 18.58
CA ALA A 121 7.47 23.96 18.84
C ALA A 121 6.93 23.11 17.69
N GLN A 122 6.08 22.15 18.03
CA GLN A 122 5.41 21.25 17.12
C GLN A 122 3.90 21.24 17.36
N ILE A 123 3.17 20.82 16.34
CA ILE A 123 1.82 20.30 16.49
C ILE A 123 1.94 18.79 16.66
N SER A 124 1.80 18.30 17.89
CA SER A 124 1.79 16.86 18.16
C SER A 124 0.39 16.31 17.94
N MET A 125 0.26 15.32 17.05
CA MET A 125 -1.01 14.81 16.56
C MET A 125 -1.12 13.29 16.73
N ASN A 126 -2.33 12.83 17.02
CA ASN A 126 -2.74 11.44 16.87
C ASN A 126 -3.82 11.38 15.80
N LEU A 127 -3.52 10.73 14.67
CA LEU A 127 -4.48 10.39 13.63
C LEU A 127 -5.13 9.08 14.03
N THR A 128 -6.37 9.13 14.54
CA THR A 128 -7.03 7.95 15.13
C THR A 128 -7.78 7.10 14.10
N ASN A 129 -8.01 7.64 12.90
CA ASN A 129 -8.49 6.90 11.74
C ASN A 129 -7.92 7.56 10.48
N ILE A 130 -6.99 6.86 9.84
CA ILE A 130 -6.19 7.34 8.71
C ILE A 130 -6.92 7.27 7.37
N GLU A 131 -8.06 6.57 7.31
CA GLU A 131 -8.95 6.56 6.14
C GLU A 131 -9.86 7.80 6.14
N ILE A 132 -10.19 8.35 7.32
CA ILE A 132 -10.94 9.61 7.46
C ILE A 132 -10.03 10.81 7.29
N THR A 133 -8.91 10.87 8.02
CA THR A 133 -7.90 11.93 7.84
C THR A 133 -6.55 11.30 7.56
N PRO A 134 -6.14 11.23 6.28
CA PRO A 134 -4.82 10.76 5.88
C PRO A 134 -3.69 11.68 6.34
N LEU A 135 -2.49 11.10 6.43
CA LEU A 135 -1.27 11.79 6.87
C LEU A 135 -0.99 13.09 6.10
N HIS A 136 -1.04 13.03 4.77
CA HIS A 136 -0.78 14.16 3.87
C HIS A 136 -1.83 15.26 3.97
N ILE A 137 -3.09 14.91 4.24
CA ILE A 137 -4.17 15.89 4.47
C ILE A 137 -3.95 16.60 5.80
N ALA A 138 -3.58 15.88 6.86
CA ALA A 138 -3.25 16.49 8.14
C ALA A 138 -2.06 17.45 8.03
N PHE A 139 -1.00 17.06 7.30
CA PHE A 139 0.16 17.91 7.07
C PHE A 139 -0.19 19.21 6.33
N ASP A 140 -0.90 19.12 5.20
CA ASP A 140 -1.23 20.29 4.40
C ASP A 140 -2.21 21.23 5.10
N GLU A 141 -3.15 20.70 5.87
CA GLU A 141 -4.05 21.52 6.69
C GLU A 141 -3.28 22.27 7.79
N VAL A 142 -2.31 21.62 8.45
CA VAL A 142 -1.42 22.31 9.40
C VAL A 142 -0.59 23.39 8.69
N CYS A 143 -0.08 23.11 7.48
CA CYS A 143 0.63 24.11 6.67
C CYS A 143 -0.25 25.32 6.37
N ALA A 144 -1.50 25.09 5.94
CA ALA A 144 -2.47 26.16 5.67
C ALA A 144 -2.75 27.00 6.92
N LYS A 145 -3.06 26.35 8.05
CA LYS A 145 -3.34 27.05 9.33
C LYS A 145 -2.13 27.73 9.94
N ALA A 146 -0.92 27.23 9.70
CA ALA A 146 0.30 27.92 10.07
C ALA A 146 0.52 29.19 9.22
N ALA A 147 0.31 29.08 7.91
CA ALA A 147 0.46 30.21 6.98
C ALA A 147 -0.53 31.34 7.26
N GLU A 148 -1.80 31.03 7.56
CA GLU A 148 -2.82 32.00 8.01
C GLU A 148 -2.37 32.82 9.23
N ARG A 149 -1.39 32.32 9.99
CA ARG A 149 -0.86 32.91 11.23
C ARG A 149 0.55 33.47 11.09
N GLY A 150 1.09 33.52 9.87
CA GLY A 150 2.44 34.00 9.57
C GLY A 150 3.56 33.08 10.07
N MET A 151 3.25 31.81 10.36
CA MET A 151 4.23 30.79 10.74
C MET A 151 4.51 29.86 9.56
N ARG A 152 5.67 29.21 9.58
CA ARG A 152 6.07 28.22 8.57
C ARG A 152 6.22 26.86 9.21
N VAL A 153 5.70 25.86 8.51
CA VAL A 153 6.04 24.46 8.78
C VAL A 153 7.43 24.20 8.22
N THR A 154 8.33 23.63 9.02
CA THR A 154 9.72 23.30 8.59
C THR A 154 9.86 21.85 8.15
N GLY A 155 8.99 20.98 8.63
CA GLY A 155 8.98 19.55 8.33
C GLY A 155 7.99 18.83 9.23
N SER A 156 8.16 17.52 9.34
CA SER A 156 7.35 16.70 10.22
C SER A 156 8.10 15.48 10.69
N GLU A 157 7.53 14.79 11.67
CA GLU A 157 8.11 13.59 12.25
C GLU A 157 7.02 12.56 12.47
N LEU A 158 7.32 11.33 12.06
CA LEU A 158 6.47 10.18 12.35
C LEU A 158 7.03 9.43 13.57
N VAL A 159 6.22 9.30 14.61
CA VAL A 159 6.60 8.61 15.84
C VAL A 159 6.08 7.17 15.79
N GLY A 160 7.00 6.21 15.72
CA GLY A 160 6.69 4.79 15.62
C GLY A 160 6.62 4.29 14.17
N LEU A 161 5.65 3.43 13.87
CA LEU A 161 5.50 2.77 12.58
C LEU A 161 4.30 3.31 11.79
N VAL A 162 4.36 3.19 10.46
CA VAL A 162 3.33 3.64 9.54
C VAL A 162 2.96 2.54 8.54
N PRO A 163 1.67 2.39 8.17
CA PRO A 163 1.28 1.51 7.08
C PRO A 163 1.83 2.02 5.73
N LEU A 164 2.28 1.10 4.88
CA LEU A 164 2.79 1.39 3.53
C LEU A 164 1.77 2.20 2.73
N LYS A 165 0.49 1.80 2.78
CA LYS A 165 -0.61 2.50 2.09
C LYS A 165 -0.61 4.01 2.40
N SER A 166 -0.40 4.41 3.65
CA SER A 166 -0.40 5.83 4.02
C SER A 166 0.72 6.62 3.34
N MET A 167 1.88 5.99 3.13
CA MET A 167 3.01 6.59 2.43
C MET A 167 2.78 6.63 0.92
N LEU A 168 2.18 5.58 0.34
CA LEU A 168 1.84 5.56 -1.09
C LEU A 168 0.76 6.58 -1.44
N ASP A 169 -0.30 6.66 -0.64
CA ASP A 169 -1.38 7.63 -0.80
C ASP A 169 -0.82 9.06 -0.70
N ALA A 170 0.08 9.33 0.25
CA ALA A 170 0.77 10.61 0.36
C ALA A 170 1.64 10.92 -0.87
N GLY A 171 2.42 9.96 -1.36
CA GLY A 171 3.25 10.12 -2.56
C GLY A 171 2.42 10.49 -3.79
N LYS A 172 1.31 9.77 -4.01
CA LYS A 172 0.37 10.05 -5.09
C LYS A 172 -0.26 11.44 -4.94
N TYR A 173 -0.74 11.78 -3.75
CA TYR A 173 -1.34 13.08 -3.47
C TYR A 173 -0.43 14.25 -3.86
N PHE A 174 0.85 14.20 -3.46
CA PHE A 174 1.79 15.28 -3.77
C PHE A 174 2.24 15.29 -5.25
N LEU A 175 2.28 14.14 -5.93
CA LEU A 175 2.51 14.10 -7.38
C LEU A 175 1.34 14.71 -8.15
N LEU A 176 0.10 14.38 -7.79
CA LEU A 176 -1.10 14.96 -8.40
C LEU A 176 -1.13 16.48 -8.24
N LYS A 177 -0.76 17.01 -7.07
CA LYS A 177 -0.61 18.46 -6.86
C LYS A 177 0.41 19.12 -7.78
N GLN A 178 1.43 18.39 -8.19
CA GLN A 178 2.46 18.85 -9.12
C GLN A 178 2.07 18.62 -10.59
N GLN A 179 0.88 18.07 -10.87
CA GLN A 179 0.48 17.60 -12.20
C GLN A 179 1.49 16.61 -12.78
N ARG A 180 1.95 15.67 -11.94
CA ARG A 180 2.92 14.65 -12.32
C ARG A 180 2.33 13.25 -12.23
N SER A 181 2.84 12.37 -13.09
CA SER A 181 2.37 10.99 -13.17
C SER A 181 2.54 10.25 -11.85
N VAL A 182 1.48 9.55 -11.43
CA VAL A 182 1.50 8.64 -10.28
C VAL A 182 1.95 7.22 -10.65
N GLY A 183 2.13 6.94 -11.94
CA GLY A 183 2.63 5.67 -12.48
C GLY A 183 4.14 5.47 -12.32
N VAL A 184 4.67 5.85 -11.16
CA VAL A 184 6.08 5.69 -10.77
C VAL A 184 6.25 4.51 -9.82
N SER A 185 7.50 4.16 -9.51
CA SER A 185 7.77 3.03 -8.61
C SER A 185 7.30 3.33 -7.18
N GLU A 186 7.00 2.27 -6.41
CA GLU A 186 6.67 2.37 -4.99
C GLU A 186 7.71 3.19 -4.20
N LYS A 187 8.99 2.93 -4.45
CA LYS A 187 10.11 3.66 -3.86
C LYS A 187 10.07 5.16 -4.18
N GLU A 188 9.67 5.52 -5.40
CA GLU A 188 9.52 6.93 -5.79
C GLU A 188 8.33 7.59 -5.09
N LEU A 189 7.18 6.89 -4.97
CA LEU A 189 6.03 7.40 -4.21
C LEU A 189 6.41 7.68 -2.75
N ILE A 190 7.10 6.73 -2.10
CA ILE A 190 7.60 6.90 -0.73
C ILE A 190 8.58 8.06 -0.65
N ARG A 191 9.52 8.19 -1.60
CA ARG A 191 10.48 9.29 -1.65
C ARG A 191 9.77 10.65 -1.74
N ILE A 192 8.77 10.77 -2.60
CA ILE A 192 7.98 12.00 -2.75
C ILE A 192 7.20 12.31 -1.47
N ALA A 193 6.60 11.32 -0.83
CA ALA A 193 5.92 11.50 0.45
C ALA A 193 6.87 12.05 1.53
N ILE A 194 8.06 11.45 1.67
CA ILE A 194 9.09 11.88 2.63
C ILE A 194 9.52 13.31 2.39
N LEU A 195 9.83 13.66 1.13
CA LEU A 195 10.28 15.00 0.77
C LEU A 195 9.18 16.04 0.96
N SER A 196 7.96 15.76 0.52
CA SER A 196 6.86 16.74 0.53
C SER A 196 6.39 17.06 1.94
N MET A 197 6.42 16.09 2.85
CA MET A 197 6.06 16.30 4.26
C MET A 197 7.26 16.67 5.14
N GLY A 198 8.48 16.68 4.61
CA GLY A 198 9.69 16.94 5.38
C GLY A 198 9.91 15.94 6.51
N LEU A 199 9.63 14.65 6.28
CA LEU A 199 9.71 13.59 7.30
C LEU A 199 11.14 13.32 7.82
N SER A 200 12.15 13.90 7.16
CA SER A 200 13.57 13.75 7.52
C SER A 200 14.17 15.02 8.16
N GLU A 201 13.34 15.97 8.60
CA GLU A 201 13.83 17.26 9.08
C GLU A 201 14.58 17.18 10.43
N LEU A 202 14.08 16.37 11.37
CA LEU A 202 14.76 16.17 12.67
C LEU A 202 15.79 15.04 12.63
N ALA A 203 15.48 13.95 11.92
CA ALA A 203 16.35 12.79 11.77
C ALA A 203 16.06 12.05 10.45
N PRO A 204 17.01 11.30 9.88
CA PRO A 204 16.78 10.56 8.64
C PRO A 204 15.58 9.60 8.72
N PHE A 205 14.65 9.73 7.78
CA PHE A 205 13.57 8.76 7.64
C PHE A 205 14.05 7.54 6.86
N LYS A 206 14.12 6.38 7.53
CA LYS A 206 14.47 5.10 6.91
C LYS A 206 13.20 4.25 6.70
N PRO A 207 12.69 4.10 5.47
CA PRO A 207 11.47 3.35 5.20
C PRO A 207 11.47 1.93 5.78
N GLU A 208 12.61 1.25 5.76
CA GLU A 208 12.80 -0.14 6.21
C GLU A 208 12.64 -0.31 7.72
N GLU A 209 12.80 0.78 8.49
CA GLU A 209 12.66 0.78 9.96
C GLU A 209 11.34 1.46 10.42
N ARG A 210 10.55 2.02 9.49
CA ARG A 210 9.38 2.84 9.81
C ARG A 210 8.10 2.34 9.15
N ILE A 211 8.19 1.69 8.00
CA ILE A 211 7.02 1.14 7.29
C ILE A 211 6.78 -0.29 7.78
N ILE A 212 5.56 -0.57 8.26
CA ILE A 212 5.20 -1.86 8.88
C ILE A 212 5.46 -3.02 7.91
N GLU A 213 4.97 -2.91 6.68
CA GLU A 213 5.07 -3.95 5.66
C GLU A 213 6.52 -4.21 5.23
N TYR A 214 7.39 -3.19 5.28
CA TYR A 214 8.82 -3.36 5.00
C TYR A 214 9.52 -4.06 6.17
N LEU A 215 9.17 -3.71 7.40
CA LEU A 215 9.74 -4.31 8.61
C LEU A 215 9.34 -5.79 8.75
N LEU A 216 8.12 -6.13 8.34
CA LEU A 216 7.60 -7.50 8.33
C LEU A 216 8.01 -8.31 7.10
N LYS A 217 8.62 -7.68 6.08
CA LYS A 217 8.98 -8.38 4.84
C LYS A 217 10.05 -9.42 5.14
N ASP A 218 9.68 -10.69 5.00
CA ASP A 218 10.63 -11.78 5.09
C ASP A 218 11.63 -11.68 3.92
N LYS A 219 12.89 -11.42 4.23
CA LYS A 219 13.96 -11.33 3.21
C LYS A 219 14.16 -12.63 2.46
N ALA A 220 13.74 -13.78 3.02
CA ALA A 220 13.81 -15.07 2.34
C ALA A 220 12.71 -15.26 1.27
N SER A 221 11.63 -14.46 1.30
CA SER A 221 10.44 -14.65 0.45
C SER A 221 10.53 -14.09 -0.98
N SER A 222 11.51 -13.22 -1.27
CA SER A 222 11.69 -12.58 -2.60
C SER A 222 13.10 -12.81 -3.13
N LYS A 223 13.44 -14.08 -3.32
CA LYS A 223 14.81 -14.52 -3.63
C LYS A 223 15.21 -14.18 -5.07
N LEU A 224 14.31 -14.31 -6.05
CA LEU A 224 14.67 -14.13 -7.46
C LEU A 224 14.60 -12.67 -7.90
N VAL A 225 13.53 -11.96 -7.53
CA VAL A 225 13.34 -10.56 -7.95
C VAL A 225 14.37 -9.61 -7.32
N SER A 226 15.07 -10.05 -6.27
CA SER A 226 16.14 -9.29 -5.63
C SER A 226 17.53 -9.53 -6.24
N MET A 227 17.68 -10.49 -7.16
CA MET A 227 18.95 -10.77 -7.84
C MET A 227 19.32 -9.67 -8.84
N SER A 228 20.61 -9.58 -9.17
CA SER A 228 21.02 -8.82 -10.35
C SER A 228 20.56 -9.55 -11.63
N LEU A 229 20.51 -8.82 -12.75
CA LEU A 229 20.14 -9.44 -14.04
C LEU A 229 21.09 -10.56 -14.44
N ALA A 230 22.39 -10.42 -14.12
CA ALA A 230 23.39 -11.44 -14.40
C ALA A 230 23.16 -12.67 -13.52
N ASP A 231 23.00 -12.48 -12.21
CA ASP A 231 22.77 -13.60 -11.29
C ASP A 231 21.45 -14.32 -11.58
N PHE A 232 20.39 -13.60 -11.95
CA PHE A 232 19.12 -14.22 -12.35
C PHE A 232 19.27 -15.06 -13.62
N ALA A 233 20.07 -14.60 -14.59
CA ALA A 233 20.35 -15.36 -15.80
C ALA A 233 21.21 -16.60 -15.52
N ASP A 234 22.25 -16.46 -14.69
CA ASP A 234 23.14 -17.56 -14.29
C ASP A 234 22.38 -18.61 -13.46
N GLU A 235 21.52 -18.19 -12.53
CA GLU A 235 20.66 -19.08 -11.75
C GLU A 235 19.67 -19.83 -12.66
N THR A 236 19.07 -19.15 -13.64
CA THR A 236 18.17 -19.78 -14.63
C THR A 236 18.89 -20.81 -15.50
N ALA A 237 20.18 -20.58 -15.80
CA ALA A 237 21.01 -21.48 -16.61
C ALA A 237 21.64 -22.62 -15.80
N SER A 238 21.44 -22.64 -14.49
CA SER A 238 22.03 -23.64 -13.59
C SER A 238 21.34 -25.00 -13.67
N GLU A 239 21.86 -25.99 -12.91
CA GLU A 239 21.21 -27.30 -12.74
C GLU A 239 19.99 -27.26 -11.79
N SER A 240 19.64 -26.08 -11.25
CA SER A 240 18.47 -25.90 -10.40
C SER A 240 17.17 -26.08 -11.20
N PRO A 241 16.16 -26.79 -10.67
CA PRO A 241 14.88 -26.95 -11.33
C PRO A 241 14.02 -25.67 -11.35
N ALA A 242 14.40 -24.64 -10.58
CA ALA A 242 13.76 -23.33 -10.56
C ALA A 242 14.82 -22.22 -10.35
N PRO A 243 14.70 -21.05 -10.98
CA PRO A 243 13.58 -20.56 -11.78
C PRO A 243 13.47 -21.25 -13.15
N GLY A 244 12.21 -21.49 -13.58
CA GLY A 244 11.91 -22.14 -14.85
C GLY A 244 11.18 -21.24 -15.85
N GLY A 245 10.59 -21.86 -16.88
CA GLY A 245 9.86 -21.14 -17.93
C GLY A 245 8.68 -20.28 -17.42
N GLY A 246 8.04 -20.67 -16.31
CA GLY A 246 6.98 -19.89 -15.66
C GLY A 246 7.50 -18.56 -15.10
N SER A 247 8.52 -18.61 -14.23
CA SER A 247 9.24 -17.44 -13.72
C SER A 247 9.76 -16.52 -14.84
N ILE A 248 10.34 -17.09 -15.90
CA ILE A 248 10.83 -16.31 -17.05
C ILE A 248 9.67 -15.65 -17.81
N SER A 249 8.55 -16.34 -18.01
CA SER A 249 7.37 -15.78 -18.66
C SER A 249 6.81 -14.60 -17.85
N ALA A 250 6.74 -14.74 -16.52
CA ALA A 250 6.33 -13.65 -15.62
C ALA A 250 7.28 -12.45 -15.74
N TYR A 251 8.59 -12.69 -15.71
CA TYR A 251 9.59 -11.61 -15.79
C TYR A 251 9.56 -10.89 -17.13
N ILE A 252 9.50 -11.60 -18.27
CA ILE A 252 9.38 -10.98 -19.60
C ILE A 252 8.08 -10.16 -19.70
N GLY A 253 6.97 -10.66 -19.15
CA GLY A 253 5.72 -9.91 -19.07
C GLY A 253 5.90 -8.60 -18.30
N SER A 254 6.61 -8.64 -17.17
CA SER A 254 6.90 -7.45 -16.37
C SER A 254 7.71 -6.41 -17.14
N LEU A 255 8.65 -6.84 -18.00
CA LEU A 255 9.43 -5.95 -18.87
C LEU A 255 8.54 -5.30 -19.93
N GLY A 256 7.59 -6.04 -20.51
CA GLY A 256 6.60 -5.48 -21.43
C GLY A 256 5.73 -4.41 -20.77
N ALA A 257 5.18 -4.69 -19.59
CA ALA A 257 4.43 -3.72 -18.81
C ALA A 257 5.30 -2.50 -18.40
N ALA A 258 6.57 -2.70 -18.05
CA ALA A 258 7.51 -1.64 -17.72
C ALA A 258 7.77 -0.69 -18.89
N LEU A 259 8.00 -1.22 -20.10
CA LEU A 259 8.21 -0.41 -21.31
C LEU A 259 6.95 0.42 -21.64
N ALA A 260 5.77 -0.19 -21.58
CA ALA A 260 4.51 0.52 -21.79
C ALA A 260 4.33 1.66 -20.77
N THR A 261 4.68 1.39 -19.50
CA THR A 261 4.65 2.37 -18.41
C THR A 261 5.64 3.50 -18.63
N MET A 262 6.85 3.19 -19.10
CA MET A 262 7.85 4.19 -19.46
C MET A 262 7.33 5.11 -20.56
N VAL A 263 6.75 4.57 -21.63
CA VAL A 263 6.17 5.35 -22.73
C VAL A 263 5.05 6.25 -22.21
N ALA A 264 4.18 5.74 -21.33
CA ALA A 264 3.14 6.53 -20.69
C ALA A 264 3.72 7.69 -19.85
N ASN A 265 4.73 7.43 -19.03
CA ASN A 265 5.40 8.47 -18.25
C ASN A 265 6.09 9.53 -19.14
N LEU A 266 6.78 9.11 -20.21
CA LEU A 266 7.38 10.03 -21.19
C LEU A 266 6.30 10.89 -21.87
N SER A 267 5.14 10.30 -22.16
CA SER A 267 3.99 11.01 -22.75
C SER A 267 3.38 12.02 -21.78
N SER A 268 3.26 11.67 -20.49
CA SER A 268 2.74 12.56 -19.44
C SER A 268 3.59 13.81 -19.18
N HIS A 269 4.85 13.78 -19.61
CA HIS A 269 5.82 14.87 -19.42
C HIS A 269 6.30 15.45 -20.75
N LYS A 270 5.61 15.15 -21.85
CA LYS A 270 5.96 15.69 -23.16
C LYS A 270 5.53 17.15 -23.25
N LYS A 271 6.49 18.04 -23.53
CA LYS A 271 6.23 19.46 -23.74
C LYS A 271 5.11 19.68 -24.78
N GLY A 272 4.11 20.49 -24.42
CA GLY A 272 2.96 20.78 -25.27
C GLY A 272 1.79 19.81 -25.10
N TRP A 273 1.94 18.77 -24.27
CA TRP A 273 0.87 17.86 -23.86
C TRP A 273 0.54 18.02 -22.37
N ASP A 274 0.82 19.21 -21.82
CA ASP A 274 0.67 19.50 -20.40
C ASP A 274 -0.77 19.23 -19.94
N ASP A 275 -1.80 19.57 -20.73
CA ASP A 275 -3.22 19.29 -20.40
C ASP A 275 -3.61 17.79 -20.44
N ARG A 276 -2.72 16.92 -20.94
CA ARG A 276 -2.96 15.46 -21.08
C ARG A 276 -2.16 14.63 -20.08
N TRP A 277 -1.45 15.27 -19.15
CA TRP A 277 -0.62 14.58 -18.16
C TRP A 277 -1.40 13.51 -17.39
N GLU A 278 -2.64 13.81 -17.01
CA GLU A 278 -3.49 12.92 -16.19
C GLU A 278 -3.93 11.67 -16.97
N GLU A 279 -4.27 11.82 -18.26
CA GLU A 279 -4.59 10.70 -19.15
C GLU A 279 -3.45 9.68 -19.15
N PHE A 280 -2.23 10.15 -19.39
CA PHE A 280 -1.05 9.30 -19.45
C PHE A 280 -0.62 8.78 -18.07
N SER A 281 -0.80 9.59 -17.02
CA SER A 281 -0.58 9.18 -15.63
C SER A 281 -1.44 7.96 -15.27
N ASN A 282 -2.73 7.98 -15.60
CA ASN A 282 -3.65 6.88 -15.34
C ASN A 282 -3.24 5.59 -16.10
N ARG A 283 -2.72 5.74 -17.32
CA ARG A 283 -2.17 4.60 -18.09
C ARG A 283 -0.89 4.07 -17.46
N ALA A 284 0.01 4.95 -17.02
CA ALA A 284 1.24 4.59 -16.35
C ALA A 284 0.97 3.88 -15.02
N GLU A 285 -0.01 4.34 -14.23
CA GLU A 285 -0.40 3.70 -12.97
C GLU A 285 -0.89 2.27 -13.20
N LYS A 286 -1.76 2.08 -14.21
CA LYS A 286 -2.23 0.74 -14.58
C LYS A 286 -1.09 -0.15 -15.09
N GLY A 287 -0.14 0.41 -15.83
CA GLY A 287 1.08 -0.29 -16.24
C GLY A 287 1.96 -0.72 -15.06
N GLN A 288 2.13 0.14 -14.04
CA GLN A 288 2.84 -0.22 -12.81
C GLN A 288 2.16 -1.37 -12.07
N GLN A 289 0.83 -1.37 -11.99
CA GLN A 289 0.06 -2.45 -11.35
C GLN A 289 0.36 -3.81 -12.02
N TYR A 290 0.29 -3.89 -13.35
CA TYR A 290 0.62 -5.12 -14.07
C TYR A 290 2.08 -5.52 -13.91
N LYS A 291 3.01 -4.55 -13.97
CA LYS A 291 4.44 -4.79 -13.77
C LYS A 291 4.72 -5.35 -12.36
N ASP A 292 4.15 -4.75 -11.31
CA ASP A 292 4.32 -5.20 -9.92
C ASP A 292 3.65 -6.56 -9.66
N GLU A 293 2.50 -6.83 -10.27
CA GLU A 293 1.83 -8.13 -10.22
C GLU A 293 2.70 -9.21 -10.88
N LEU A 294 3.21 -8.96 -12.08
CA LEU A 294 4.07 -9.90 -12.82
C LEU A 294 5.39 -10.16 -12.10
N LEU A 295 6.01 -9.15 -11.49
CA LEU A 295 7.20 -9.35 -10.65
C LEU A 295 6.90 -10.27 -9.45
N LYS A 296 5.77 -10.07 -8.76
CA LYS A 296 5.38 -10.98 -7.66
C LYS A 296 5.19 -12.41 -8.14
N LEU A 297 4.67 -12.60 -9.35
CA LEU A 297 4.46 -13.93 -9.93
C LEU A 297 5.77 -14.67 -10.25
N VAL A 298 6.91 -13.97 -10.42
CA VAL A 298 8.23 -14.61 -10.63
C VAL A 298 8.60 -15.51 -9.44
N ASP A 299 8.55 -14.96 -8.23
CA ASP A 299 8.87 -15.70 -7.00
C ASP A 299 7.76 -16.73 -6.66
N LEU A 300 6.48 -16.38 -6.91
CA LEU A 300 5.36 -17.29 -6.64
C LEU A 300 5.38 -18.54 -7.53
N ASP A 301 5.87 -18.46 -8.76
CA ASP A 301 6.03 -19.62 -9.65
C ASP A 301 7.03 -20.63 -9.05
N THR A 302 8.17 -20.13 -8.59
CA THR A 302 9.18 -20.96 -7.91
C THR A 302 8.66 -21.51 -6.58
N ALA A 303 7.91 -20.71 -5.80
CA ALA A 303 7.29 -21.18 -4.57
C ALA A 303 6.22 -22.27 -4.83
N ALA A 304 5.44 -22.14 -5.90
CA ALA A 304 4.46 -23.14 -6.30
C ALA A 304 5.13 -24.47 -6.69
N PHE A 305 6.23 -24.41 -7.44
CA PHE A 305 7.03 -25.58 -7.77
C PHE A 305 7.61 -26.27 -6.52
N ASN A 306 8.24 -25.51 -5.63
CA ASN A 306 8.80 -26.05 -4.38
C ASN A 306 7.73 -26.73 -3.53
N LYS A 307 6.52 -26.16 -3.45
CA LYS A 307 5.40 -26.74 -2.72
C LYS A 307 4.95 -28.10 -3.29
N ILE A 308 5.05 -28.30 -4.60
CA ILE A 308 4.82 -29.62 -5.21
C ILE A 308 5.88 -30.61 -4.72
N MET A 309 7.15 -30.22 -4.76
CA MET A 309 8.27 -31.08 -4.33
C MET A 309 8.17 -31.45 -2.84
N GLU A 310 7.84 -30.49 -1.98
CA GLU A 310 7.58 -30.71 -0.56
C GLU A 310 6.42 -31.68 -0.34
N SER A 311 5.34 -31.54 -1.12
CA SER A 311 4.17 -32.44 -1.04
C SER A 311 4.54 -33.88 -1.41
N PHE A 312 5.48 -34.09 -2.33
CA PHE A 312 5.99 -35.42 -2.66
C PHE A 312 6.80 -36.05 -1.53
N ASN A 313 7.42 -35.25 -0.66
CA ASN A 313 8.23 -35.70 0.48
C ASN A 313 7.40 -36.04 1.73
N LEU A 314 6.09 -35.77 1.73
CA LEU A 314 5.22 -36.11 2.87
C LEU A 314 5.20 -37.63 3.16
N PRO A 315 5.00 -38.02 4.43
CA PRO A 315 4.86 -39.42 4.84
C PRO A 315 3.79 -40.18 4.05
N LYS A 316 3.95 -41.50 3.98
CA LYS A 316 3.08 -42.40 3.19
C LYS A 316 2.94 -43.79 3.81
N GLY A 317 3.23 -43.92 5.11
CA GLY A 317 3.22 -45.17 5.86
C GLY A 317 1.81 -45.62 6.23
N THR A 318 0.93 -44.69 6.62
CA THR A 318 -0.47 -44.99 6.96
C THR A 318 -1.44 -44.56 5.85
N ASP A 319 -2.69 -45.02 5.92
CA ASP A 319 -3.71 -44.63 4.94
C ASP A 319 -4.16 -43.17 5.13
N GLU A 320 -4.14 -42.66 6.35
CA GLU A 320 -4.33 -41.23 6.65
C GLU A 320 -3.21 -40.39 6.03
N GLU A 321 -1.94 -40.82 6.18
CA GLU A 321 -0.79 -40.14 5.59
C GLU A 321 -0.85 -40.14 4.05
N LYS A 322 -1.23 -41.27 3.44
CA LYS A 322 -1.40 -41.36 1.97
C LYS A 322 -2.50 -40.42 1.47
N THR A 323 -3.59 -40.30 2.23
CA THR A 323 -4.72 -39.41 1.89
C THR A 323 -4.29 -37.95 2.00
N ALA A 324 -3.72 -37.55 3.12
CA ALA A 324 -3.20 -36.19 3.34
C ALA A 324 -2.13 -35.81 2.30
N ARG A 325 -1.22 -36.73 1.97
CA ARG A 325 -0.21 -36.55 0.92
C ARG A 325 -0.85 -36.34 -0.45
N THR A 326 -1.88 -37.12 -0.78
CA THR A 326 -2.58 -36.98 -2.07
C THR A 326 -3.30 -35.65 -2.16
N GLU A 327 -3.98 -35.22 -1.10
CA GLU A 327 -4.65 -33.92 -1.02
C GLU A 327 -3.65 -32.76 -1.14
N ALA A 328 -2.51 -32.84 -0.43
CA ALA A 328 -1.44 -31.85 -0.52
C ALA A 328 -0.88 -31.73 -1.94
N ILE A 329 -0.61 -32.86 -2.61
CA ILE A 329 -0.14 -32.88 -4.01
C ILE A 329 -1.20 -32.24 -4.92
N GLN A 330 -2.48 -32.59 -4.79
CA GLN A 330 -3.54 -31.99 -5.62
C GLN A 330 -3.65 -30.48 -5.37
N ALA A 331 -3.62 -30.03 -4.13
CA ALA A 331 -3.67 -28.60 -3.80
C ALA A 331 -2.45 -27.84 -4.36
N ALA A 332 -1.25 -28.42 -4.25
CA ALA A 332 -0.02 -27.84 -4.79
C ALA A 332 -0.03 -27.80 -6.33
N THR A 333 -0.47 -28.88 -7.00
CA THR A 333 -0.61 -28.93 -8.46
C THR A 333 -1.63 -27.91 -8.95
N LYS A 334 -2.80 -27.79 -8.30
CA LYS A 334 -3.79 -26.76 -8.65
C LYS A 334 -3.19 -25.37 -8.55
N TYR A 335 -2.45 -25.09 -7.48
CA TYR A 335 -1.77 -23.80 -7.30
C TYR A 335 -0.72 -23.54 -8.40
N ALA A 336 0.07 -24.54 -8.79
CA ALA A 336 1.04 -24.43 -9.88
C ALA A 336 0.41 -24.34 -11.28
N ILE A 337 -0.88 -24.65 -11.43
CA ILE A 337 -1.67 -24.37 -12.64
C ILE A 337 -2.14 -22.91 -12.62
N GLU A 338 -2.64 -22.45 -11.46
CA GLU A 338 -3.20 -21.11 -11.29
C GLU A 338 -2.15 -19.99 -11.41
N ILE A 339 -0.90 -20.21 -10.97
CA ILE A 339 0.14 -19.17 -11.01
C ILE A 339 0.52 -18.77 -12.45
N PRO A 340 0.91 -19.69 -13.35
CA PRO A 340 1.14 -19.34 -14.76
C PRO A 340 -0.12 -18.82 -15.44
N PHE A 341 -1.31 -19.29 -15.06
CA PHE A 341 -2.55 -18.72 -15.60
C PHE A 341 -2.75 -17.25 -15.22
N LYS A 342 -2.42 -16.86 -13.98
CA LYS A 342 -2.39 -15.44 -13.57
C LYS A 342 -1.35 -14.65 -14.35
N VAL A 343 -0.19 -15.23 -14.68
CA VAL A 343 0.81 -14.61 -15.57
C VAL A 343 0.19 -14.33 -16.93
N MET A 344 -0.55 -15.28 -17.52
CA MET A 344 -1.26 -15.06 -18.79
C MET A 344 -2.23 -13.89 -18.68
N GLN A 345 -3.05 -13.85 -17.63
CA GLN A 345 -4.04 -12.80 -17.43
C GLN A 345 -3.38 -11.42 -17.27
N ALA A 346 -2.38 -11.29 -16.39
CA ALA A 346 -1.69 -10.02 -16.17
C ALA A 346 -0.93 -9.53 -17.42
N ALA A 347 -0.23 -10.44 -18.11
CA ALA A 347 0.48 -10.11 -19.34
C ALA A 347 -0.49 -9.69 -20.48
N TYR A 348 -1.58 -10.44 -20.68
CA TYR A 348 -2.62 -10.07 -21.65
C TYR A 348 -3.26 -8.72 -21.32
N ASN A 349 -3.62 -8.50 -20.06
CA ASN A 349 -4.24 -7.24 -19.63
C ASN A 349 -3.30 -6.04 -19.81
N SER A 350 -1.98 -6.24 -19.71
CA SER A 350 -0.99 -5.20 -20.00
C SER A 350 -1.01 -4.71 -21.45
N LEU A 351 -1.46 -5.54 -22.40
CA LEU A 351 -1.63 -5.14 -23.81
C LEU A 351 -2.61 -3.98 -23.97
N SER A 352 -3.55 -3.78 -23.04
CA SER A 352 -4.43 -2.61 -23.07
C SER A 352 -3.68 -1.28 -22.90
N VAL A 353 -2.64 -1.26 -22.05
CA VAL A 353 -1.77 -0.09 -21.87
C VAL A 353 -0.86 0.08 -23.08
N ILE A 354 -0.27 -1.01 -23.56
CA ILE A 354 0.60 -1.03 -24.76
C ILE A 354 -0.15 -0.50 -25.98
N LYS A 355 -1.37 -0.99 -26.21
CA LYS A 355 -2.24 -0.55 -27.31
C LYS A 355 -2.55 0.94 -27.22
N ALA A 356 -2.93 1.44 -26.05
CA ALA A 356 -3.17 2.87 -25.84
C ALA A 356 -1.90 3.70 -26.14
N MET A 357 -0.73 3.24 -25.68
CA MET A 357 0.54 3.93 -25.97
C MET A 357 0.95 3.85 -27.44
N THR A 358 0.51 2.82 -28.16
CA THR A 358 0.68 2.72 -29.62
C THR A 358 -0.11 3.81 -30.32
N GLU A 359 -1.33 4.09 -29.87
CA GLU A 359 -2.25 5.01 -30.53
C GLU A 359 -1.95 6.47 -30.20
N THR A 360 -1.86 6.79 -28.91
CA THR A 360 -1.83 8.17 -28.41
C THR A 360 -0.54 8.55 -27.68
N GLY A 361 0.35 7.59 -27.42
CA GLY A 361 1.61 7.82 -26.71
C GLY A 361 2.64 8.60 -27.52
N ASN A 362 3.78 8.89 -26.88
CA ASN A 362 4.87 9.65 -27.46
C ASN A 362 5.41 8.93 -28.72
N PRO A 363 5.31 9.54 -29.92
CA PRO A 363 5.73 8.88 -31.16
C PRO A 363 7.23 8.56 -31.20
N ASN A 364 8.05 9.30 -30.45
CA ASN A 364 9.50 9.06 -30.39
C ASN A 364 9.87 7.77 -29.65
N SER A 365 8.91 7.12 -28.98
CA SER A 365 9.10 5.87 -28.24
C SER A 365 8.27 4.73 -28.85
N ILE A 366 7.88 4.83 -30.12
CA ILE A 366 7.02 3.83 -30.76
C ILE A 366 7.70 2.46 -30.89
N SER A 367 9.03 2.41 -31.04
CA SER A 367 9.80 1.16 -31.03
C SER A 367 9.71 0.44 -29.68
N ASP A 368 9.73 1.20 -28.58
CA ASP A 368 9.62 0.65 -27.22
C ASP A 368 8.25 -0.02 -27.02
N VAL A 369 7.19 0.56 -27.58
CA VAL A 369 5.84 -0.02 -27.57
C VAL A 369 5.79 -1.33 -28.36
N GLY A 370 6.47 -1.42 -29.50
CA GLY A 370 6.58 -2.65 -30.28
C GLY A 370 7.26 -3.77 -29.49
N VAL A 371 8.39 -3.49 -28.84
CA VAL A 371 9.07 -4.46 -27.95
C VAL A 371 8.16 -4.86 -26.79
N ALA A 372 7.43 -3.90 -26.20
CA ALA A 372 6.49 -4.18 -25.11
C ALA A 372 5.42 -5.22 -25.52
N ALA A 373 4.85 -5.08 -26.73
CA ALA A 373 3.86 -6.02 -27.26
C ALA A 373 4.43 -7.43 -27.46
N LEU A 374 5.64 -7.53 -28.00
CA LEU A 374 6.34 -8.81 -28.20
C LEU A 374 6.61 -9.51 -26.86
N CYS A 375 7.05 -8.76 -25.85
CA CYS A 375 7.25 -9.26 -24.48
C CYS A 375 5.94 -9.77 -23.87
N ALA A 376 4.87 -8.96 -23.90
CA ALA A 376 3.58 -9.34 -23.34
C ALA A 376 2.99 -10.59 -24.01
N ARG A 377 3.04 -10.68 -25.34
CA ARG A 377 2.62 -11.89 -26.07
C ARG A 377 3.48 -13.10 -25.71
N SER A 378 4.80 -12.91 -25.56
CA SER A 378 5.71 -13.98 -25.19
C SER A 378 5.46 -14.54 -23.81
N ALA A 379 5.16 -13.67 -22.86
CA ALA A 379 4.74 -14.05 -21.52
C ALA A 379 3.45 -14.87 -21.53
N VAL A 380 2.43 -14.48 -22.30
CA VAL A 380 1.17 -15.25 -22.40
C VAL A 380 1.40 -16.66 -22.93
N ILE A 381 2.11 -16.80 -24.05
CA ILE A 381 2.36 -18.11 -24.67
C ILE A 381 3.23 -18.98 -23.76
N GLY A 382 4.32 -18.44 -23.22
CA GLY A 382 5.22 -19.17 -22.33
C GLY A 382 4.54 -19.63 -21.04
N ALA A 383 3.74 -18.76 -20.44
CA ALA A 383 2.97 -19.11 -19.25
C ALA A 383 1.91 -20.20 -19.56
N PHE A 384 1.29 -20.15 -20.73
CA PHE A 384 0.30 -21.17 -21.12
C PHE A 384 0.91 -22.56 -21.30
N MET A 385 2.15 -22.65 -21.79
CA MET A 385 2.88 -23.93 -21.83
C MET A 385 3.04 -24.52 -20.42
N ASN A 386 3.28 -23.67 -19.41
CA ASN A 386 3.38 -24.08 -18.01
C ASN A 386 2.01 -24.49 -17.42
N VAL A 387 0.92 -23.81 -17.80
CA VAL A 387 -0.45 -24.27 -17.47
C VAL A 387 -0.71 -25.66 -18.04
N LYS A 388 -0.41 -25.87 -19.34
CA LYS A 388 -0.65 -27.15 -20.05
C LYS A 388 0.09 -28.32 -19.41
N ILE A 389 1.38 -28.16 -19.10
CA ILE A 389 2.18 -29.25 -18.53
C ILE A 389 1.67 -29.63 -17.12
N ASN A 390 1.36 -28.64 -16.27
CA ASN A 390 0.85 -28.90 -14.92
C ASN A 390 -0.58 -29.48 -14.95
N ALA A 391 -1.42 -29.05 -15.90
CA ALA A 391 -2.76 -29.58 -16.09
C ALA A 391 -2.79 -31.05 -16.52
N SER A 392 -1.80 -31.53 -17.28
CA SER A 392 -1.78 -32.93 -17.75
C SER A 392 -1.76 -33.96 -16.61
N GLY A 393 -1.17 -33.60 -15.46
CA GLY A 393 -1.04 -34.45 -14.27
C GLY A 393 -2.15 -34.27 -13.23
N PHE A 394 -3.10 -33.35 -13.45
CA PHE A 394 -4.14 -33.02 -12.48
C PHE A 394 -5.41 -33.85 -12.67
N LYS A 395 -6.04 -34.27 -11.56
CA LYS A 395 -7.15 -35.24 -11.58
C LYS A 395 -8.49 -34.62 -11.97
N ASP A 396 -8.77 -33.40 -11.53
CA ASP A 396 -10.04 -32.73 -11.79
C ASP A 396 -10.09 -32.25 -13.24
N LYS A 397 -10.69 -33.07 -14.12
CA LYS A 397 -10.81 -32.78 -15.55
C LYS A 397 -11.72 -31.61 -15.85
N THR A 398 -12.76 -31.41 -15.06
CA THR A 398 -13.65 -30.25 -15.22
C THR A 398 -12.85 -28.95 -15.04
N PHE A 399 -12.00 -28.89 -14.02
CA PHE A 399 -11.11 -27.75 -13.81
C PHE A 399 -10.07 -27.61 -14.93
N THR A 400 -9.39 -28.69 -15.33
CA THR A 400 -8.37 -28.59 -16.39
C THR A 400 -8.95 -28.18 -17.72
N ASP A 401 -10.10 -28.73 -18.11
CA ASP A 401 -10.70 -28.44 -19.41
C ASP A 401 -11.17 -26.98 -19.48
N ALA A 402 -11.74 -26.46 -18.38
CA ALA A 402 -12.13 -25.06 -18.27
C ALA A 402 -10.93 -24.11 -18.38
N ILE A 403 -9.86 -24.34 -17.60
CA ILE A 403 -8.70 -23.44 -17.59
C ILE A 403 -7.90 -23.52 -18.90
N ILE A 404 -7.86 -24.68 -19.55
CA ILE A 404 -7.23 -24.84 -20.87
C ILE A 404 -8.05 -24.14 -21.94
N ALA A 405 -9.38 -24.21 -21.91
CA ALA A 405 -10.23 -23.47 -22.83
C ALA A 405 -10.03 -21.95 -22.69
N GLU A 406 -10.05 -21.42 -21.46
CA GLU A 406 -9.80 -20.01 -21.18
C GLU A 406 -8.38 -19.58 -21.60
N GLY A 407 -7.39 -20.43 -21.35
CA GLY A 407 -6.00 -20.20 -21.77
C GLY A 407 -5.83 -20.14 -23.29
N ASN A 408 -6.51 -21.01 -24.05
CA ASN A 408 -6.49 -20.98 -25.52
C ASN A 408 -7.10 -19.67 -26.06
N GLU A 409 -8.20 -19.22 -25.45
CA GLU A 409 -8.84 -17.96 -25.83
C GLU A 409 -7.93 -16.76 -25.54
N LEU A 410 -7.29 -16.72 -24.36
CA LEU A 410 -6.34 -15.67 -23.99
C LEU A 410 -5.12 -15.64 -24.91
N GLU A 411 -4.54 -16.79 -25.23
CA GLU A 411 -3.43 -16.91 -26.18
C GLU A 411 -3.80 -16.36 -27.56
N ALA A 412 -4.96 -16.77 -28.10
CA ALA A 412 -5.44 -16.30 -29.39
C ALA A 412 -5.68 -14.77 -29.41
N LYS A 413 -6.31 -14.23 -28.36
CA LYS A 413 -6.53 -12.78 -28.23
C LYS A 413 -5.22 -12.01 -28.11
N ALA A 414 -4.24 -12.52 -27.35
CA ALA A 414 -2.93 -11.90 -27.21
C ALA A 414 -2.18 -11.83 -28.54
N ILE A 415 -2.17 -12.91 -29.31
CA ILE A 415 -1.55 -12.96 -30.65
C ILE A 415 -2.24 -11.99 -31.61
N ALA A 416 -3.57 -11.95 -31.62
CA ALA A 416 -4.31 -11.06 -32.49
C ALA A 416 -4.04 -9.58 -32.17
N LEU A 417 -4.06 -9.22 -30.88
CA LEU A 417 -3.84 -7.84 -30.44
C LEU A 417 -2.38 -7.40 -30.63
N GLU A 418 -1.41 -8.28 -30.39
CA GLU A 418 0.00 -8.01 -30.69
C GLU A 418 0.22 -7.74 -32.18
N LYS A 419 -0.34 -8.58 -33.06
CA LYS A 419 -0.26 -8.38 -34.51
C LYS A 419 -0.82 -7.03 -34.95
N GLU A 420 -1.93 -6.62 -34.37
CA GLU A 420 -2.52 -5.29 -34.60
C GLU A 420 -1.56 -4.17 -34.15
N ILE A 421 -1.02 -4.26 -32.93
CA ILE A 421 -0.07 -3.29 -32.38
C ILE A 421 1.17 -3.18 -33.28
N ILE A 422 1.79 -4.31 -33.66
CA ILE A 422 2.96 -4.32 -34.54
C ILE A 422 2.66 -3.72 -35.91
N GLY A 423 1.47 -3.98 -36.47
CA GLY A 423 1.02 -3.34 -37.70
C GLY A 423 1.03 -1.80 -37.59
N LEU A 424 0.50 -1.27 -36.48
CA LEU A 424 0.49 0.17 -36.22
C LEU A 424 1.89 0.74 -35.94
N VAL A 425 2.72 0.02 -35.19
CA VAL A 425 4.11 0.41 -34.90
C VAL A 425 4.91 0.52 -36.19
N ASN A 426 4.86 -0.50 -37.05
CA ASN A 426 5.57 -0.49 -38.33
C ASN A 426 5.06 0.63 -39.24
N GLY A 427 3.76 0.91 -39.26
CA GLY A 427 3.21 2.04 -40.02
C GLY A 427 3.68 3.42 -39.53
N LYS A 428 4.20 3.53 -38.31
CA LYS A 428 4.70 4.79 -37.70
C LYS A 428 6.22 4.92 -37.73
N ILE A 429 6.97 3.85 -38.01
CA ILE A 429 8.43 3.85 -38.09
C ILE A 429 8.93 4.32 -39.48
N VAL A 430 8.07 4.30 -40.49
CA VAL A 430 8.39 4.61 -41.89
C VAL A 430 8.40 6.09 -42.19
#